data_AF-A0A7C2UFX5-F1
#
_entry.id   AF-A0A7C2UFX5-F1
#
_cell.length_a   1.000
_cell.length_b   1.000
_cell.length_c   1.000
_cell.angle_alpha   90.00
_cell.angle_beta   90.00
_cell.angle_gamma   90.00
#
_symmetry.space_group_name_H-M   'P 1'
#
loop_
_entity.id
_entity.type
_entity.pdbx_description
1 polymer ?
#
loop_
_entity_poly.entity_id
_entity_poly.type
_entity_poly.pdbx_seq_one_letter_code
_entity_poly.pdbx_strand_id
1 'polypeptide(L)'
;MTTLAVAGATPARQAATARPPRTVAPAPARKVQYAPYDEVKGILAALNSALPAEWKAAGRAQNDAAAAKAWEAWAKKRDAEIRTRLAQGDADTLINLMLFGTSFTKQPRVTPDELFELAASGPAAAGTPSPALLAKGATLRARAEDLVRALAAPGRNERLQFGRRLVERLGMSLAGESGRAAARQYLLDNLRRVLREQAGYQQTLAAARQLGNTSEEFAERSKLYKQRGLSLDTSLKPDFALHASLKEMKKRGLIAAGAAGSEIRRVAIVGPGLDFTDKDAGYDFYPPQTVQPFAVMDTLVRLGLARAEQLEVVTLDISPRVNEHIAAMRERARRGVGYVVQLPRDTKQAWKADLLEYWKKFGEQIGAATTPAAAPAGSGVAMRAVRVRAGVARRVEAVDLNIVLQRMELKPGEEFDLVIATNVFVYYDTLEQCLALGNVARMLRPGGFLLTNNALLELAGSKMKSVDYLTVVYSDREDDGDHIVWYRREM
;
A
#
# COMPACT_ATOMS: atom_id res chain seq x y z
N MET A 1 -43.78 -4.64 -68.86
CA MET A 1 -43.63 -3.69 -67.74
C MET A 1 -43.97 -4.45 -66.48
N THR A 2 -42.93 -4.92 -65.79
CA THR A 2 -42.99 -6.02 -64.83
C THR A 2 -42.79 -5.46 -63.43
N THR A 3 -43.88 -5.33 -62.68
CA THR A 3 -43.86 -4.85 -61.29
C THR A 3 -43.70 -6.05 -60.36
N LEU A 4 -42.59 -6.07 -59.63
CA LEU A 4 -42.22 -7.10 -58.66
C LEU A 4 -43.22 -7.17 -57.50
N ALA A 5 -43.65 -8.39 -57.17
CA ALA A 5 -44.31 -8.75 -55.92
C ALA A 5 -43.26 -8.90 -54.80
N VAL A 6 -43.46 -8.20 -53.69
CA VAL A 6 -42.66 -8.34 -52.47
C VAL A 6 -43.37 -9.34 -51.55
N ALA A 7 -42.76 -10.51 -51.37
CA ALA A 7 -43.18 -11.52 -50.43
C ALA A 7 -42.69 -11.16 -49.02
N GLY A 8 -43.63 -11.03 -48.07
CA GLY A 8 -43.35 -10.92 -46.65
C GLY A 8 -43.13 -12.31 -46.04
N ALA A 9 -41.92 -12.59 -45.59
CA ALA A 9 -41.59 -13.77 -44.79
C ALA A 9 -41.04 -13.35 -43.44
N THR A 10 -41.83 -13.60 -42.39
CA THR A 10 -41.46 -13.45 -40.99
C THR A 10 -40.56 -14.64 -40.58
N PRO A 11 -39.34 -14.44 -40.04
CA PRO A 11 -38.59 -15.55 -39.48
C PRO A 11 -39.00 -15.81 -38.03
N ALA A 12 -39.43 -17.06 -37.79
CA ALA A 12 -39.72 -17.61 -36.47
C ALA A 12 -38.47 -17.58 -35.57
N ARG A 13 -38.62 -17.00 -34.37
CA ARG A 13 -37.58 -16.92 -33.34
C ARG A 13 -37.56 -18.26 -32.58
N GLN A 14 -36.60 -19.13 -32.87
CA GLN A 14 -36.30 -20.29 -32.02
C GLN A 14 -35.80 -19.80 -30.67
N ALA A 15 -36.60 -20.00 -29.63
CA ALA A 15 -36.22 -19.74 -28.25
C ALA A 15 -35.25 -20.84 -27.79
N ALA A 16 -33.95 -20.57 -27.85
CA ALA A 16 -32.96 -21.35 -27.14
C ALA A 16 -33.16 -21.14 -25.63
N THR A 17 -33.63 -22.18 -24.94
CA THR A 17 -33.75 -22.20 -23.48
C THR A 17 -32.37 -22.10 -22.86
N ALA A 18 -31.97 -20.88 -22.49
CA ALA A 18 -30.75 -20.63 -21.74
C ALA A 18 -30.85 -21.29 -20.36
N ARG A 19 -29.99 -22.27 -20.11
CA ARG A 19 -29.80 -22.86 -18.78
C ARG A 19 -29.43 -21.73 -17.80
N PRO A 20 -30.07 -21.63 -16.63
CA PRO A 20 -29.72 -20.60 -15.65
C PRO A 20 -28.24 -20.76 -15.25
N PRO A 21 -27.52 -19.65 -15.02
CA PRO A 21 -26.12 -19.70 -14.60
C PRO A 21 -26.04 -20.49 -13.29
N ARG A 22 -25.19 -21.54 -13.25
CA ARG A 22 -24.83 -22.22 -12.00
C ARG A 22 -24.33 -21.15 -11.04
N THR A 23 -25.06 -20.93 -9.96
CA THR A 23 -24.59 -20.23 -8.77
C THR A 23 -23.38 -21.02 -8.24
N VAL A 24 -22.19 -20.54 -8.57
CA VAL A 24 -20.96 -21.03 -7.95
C VAL A 24 -21.02 -20.55 -6.51
N ALA A 25 -21.13 -21.49 -5.57
CA ALA A 25 -21.05 -21.18 -4.14
C ALA A 25 -19.78 -20.34 -3.87
N PRO A 26 -19.83 -19.32 -3.00
CA PRO A 26 -18.66 -18.54 -2.66
C PRO A 26 -17.58 -19.50 -2.14
N ALA A 27 -16.34 -19.34 -2.62
CA ALA A 27 -15.21 -20.07 -2.09
C ALA A 27 -15.14 -19.82 -0.56
N PRO A 28 -14.86 -20.86 0.25
CA PRO A 28 -14.78 -20.68 1.70
C PRO A 28 -13.75 -19.60 2.03
N ALA A 29 -14.10 -18.73 2.97
CA ALA A 29 -13.19 -17.70 3.45
C ALA A 29 -11.88 -18.34 3.91
N ARG A 30 -10.75 -17.74 3.53
CA ARG A 30 -9.43 -18.20 3.98
C ARG A 30 -9.38 -18.13 5.50
N LYS A 31 -8.91 -19.21 6.14
CA LYS A 31 -8.75 -19.23 7.59
C LYS A 31 -7.53 -18.41 7.98
N VAL A 32 -7.71 -17.51 8.94
CA VAL A 32 -6.67 -16.69 9.53
C VAL A 32 -6.59 -17.03 11.01
N GLN A 33 -5.37 -17.18 11.52
CA GLN A 33 -5.13 -17.47 12.94
C GLN A 33 -4.08 -16.53 13.51
N TYR A 34 -4.17 -16.28 14.81
CA TYR A 34 -3.07 -15.65 15.55
C TYR A 34 -1.88 -16.61 15.66
N ALA A 35 -0.66 -16.08 15.65
CA ALA A 35 0.52 -16.88 15.89
C ALA A 35 0.43 -17.55 17.27
N PRO A 36 0.58 -18.88 17.39
CA PRO A 36 0.49 -19.56 18.68
C PRO A 36 1.73 -19.29 19.54
N TYR A 37 1.58 -19.33 20.87
CA TYR A 37 2.66 -19.01 21.82
C TYR A 37 3.92 -19.85 21.63
N ASP A 38 3.77 -21.15 21.36
CA ASP A 38 4.90 -22.06 21.14
C ASP A 38 5.80 -21.65 19.96
N GLU A 39 5.26 -20.90 19.01
CA GLU A 39 6.01 -20.42 17.85
C GLU A 39 6.65 -19.06 18.08
N VAL A 40 6.12 -18.25 19.01
CA VAL A 40 6.65 -16.93 19.31
C VAL A 40 7.52 -16.89 20.57
N LYS A 41 7.47 -17.91 21.44
CA LYS A 41 8.21 -17.92 22.71
C LYS A 41 9.72 -17.70 22.55
N GLY A 42 10.31 -18.21 21.46
CA GLY A 42 11.72 -17.97 21.13
C GLY A 42 12.01 -16.51 20.75
N ILE A 43 11.08 -15.85 20.05
CA ILE A 43 11.16 -14.42 19.71
C ILE A 43 11.07 -13.60 21.00
N LEU A 44 10.10 -13.91 21.84
CA LEU A 44 9.88 -13.21 23.11
C LEU A 44 11.09 -13.35 24.04
N ALA A 45 11.65 -14.55 24.17
CA ALA A 45 12.85 -14.79 24.96
C ALA A 45 14.07 -14.00 24.44
N ALA A 46 14.29 -14.00 23.12
CA ALA A 46 15.41 -13.29 22.50
C ALA A 46 15.31 -11.76 22.64
N LEU A 47 14.09 -11.23 22.73
CA LEU A 47 13.82 -9.79 22.83
C LEU A 47 13.45 -9.33 24.25
N ASN A 48 13.75 -10.13 25.29
CA ASN A 48 13.29 -9.89 26.66
C ASN A 48 13.51 -8.46 27.17
N SER A 49 14.66 -7.84 26.86
CA SER A 49 14.96 -6.46 27.24
C SER A 49 14.04 -5.45 26.54
N ALA A 50 13.66 -5.70 25.29
CA ALA A 50 12.85 -4.85 24.43
C ALA A 50 11.34 -5.12 24.50
N LEU A 51 10.87 -6.10 25.29
CA LEU A 51 9.44 -6.40 25.40
C LEU A 51 8.65 -5.24 26.02
N PRO A 52 7.42 -4.96 25.54
CA PRO A 52 6.50 -4.01 26.16
C PRO A 52 6.25 -4.32 27.63
N ALA A 53 6.11 -3.28 28.47
CA ALA A 53 5.90 -3.43 29.91
C ALA A 53 4.64 -4.24 30.25
N GLU A 54 3.58 -4.03 29.47
CA GLU A 54 2.34 -4.80 29.52
C GLU A 54 2.54 -6.31 29.29
N TRP A 55 3.41 -6.69 28.35
CA TRP A 55 3.76 -8.09 28.13
C TRP A 55 4.68 -8.62 29.24
N LYS A 56 5.64 -7.82 29.72
CA LYS A 56 6.46 -8.19 30.89
C LYS A 56 5.64 -8.39 32.17
N ALA A 57 4.48 -7.74 32.28
CA ALA A 57 3.54 -7.93 33.38
C ALA A 57 2.67 -9.19 33.19
N ALA A 58 2.12 -9.39 31.97
CA ALA A 58 1.27 -10.54 31.64
C ALA A 58 2.04 -11.87 31.49
N GLY A 59 3.29 -11.79 31.04
CA GLY A 59 4.18 -12.91 30.71
C GLY A 59 4.93 -13.51 31.89
N ARG A 60 4.73 -13.03 33.14
CA ARG A 60 5.18 -13.73 34.37
C ARG A 60 4.28 -14.92 34.68
N ALA A 61 3.93 -15.68 33.65
CA ALA A 61 3.10 -16.86 33.79
C ALA A 61 3.88 -17.97 34.48
N GLN A 62 3.20 -18.70 35.37
CA GLN A 62 3.82 -19.76 36.17
C GLN A 62 4.15 -21.02 35.34
N ASN A 63 3.54 -21.17 34.17
CA ASN A 63 3.73 -22.28 33.24
C ASN A 63 3.37 -21.89 31.78
N ASP A 64 3.70 -22.76 30.83
CA ASP A 64 3.48 -22.54 29.39
C ASP A 64 2.00 -22.37 29.00
N ALA A 65 1.08 -23.08 29.67
CA ALA A 65 -0.35 -22.96 29.38
C ALA A 65 -0.89 -21.57 29.76
N ALA A 66 -0.47 -21.05 30.92
CA ALA A 66 -0.80 -19.71 31.36
C ALA A 66 -0.16 -18.65 30.45
N ALA A 67 1.08 -18.89 29.99
CA ALA A 67 1.77 -18.00 29.06
C ALA A 67 1.06 -17.96 27.69
N ALA A 68 0.58 -19.10 27.20
CA ALA A 68 -0.16 -19.19 25.95
C ALA A 68 -1.48 -18.41 26.00
N LYS A 69 -2.22 -18.52 27.12
CA LYS A 69 -3.45 -17.75 27.33
C LYS A 69 -3.18 -16.24 27.42
N ALA A 70 -2.12 -15.84 28.13
CA ALA A 70 -1.70 -14.45 28.23
C ALA A 70 -1.30 -13.90 26.85
N TRP A 71 -0.57 -14.68 26.06
CA TRP A 71 -0.17 -14.33 24.70
C TRP A 71 -1.37 -14.10 23.79
N GLU A 72 -2.33 -15.02 23.78
CA GLU A 72 -3.54 -14.88 22.95
C GLU A 72 -4.31 -13.59 23.31
N ALA A 73 -4.47 -13.31 24.60
CA ALA A 73 -5.13 -12.08 25.06
C ALA A 73 -4.36 -10.82 24.65
N TRP A 74 -3.04 -10.82 24.84
CA TRP A 74 -2.19 -9.70 24.44
C TRP A 74 -2.21 -9.48 22.93
N ALA A 75 -2.09 -10.53 22.13
CA ALA A 75 -2.11 -10.45 20.67
C ALA A 75 -3.44 -9.90 20.14
N LYS A 76 -4.58 -10.35 20.68
CA LYS A 76 -5.91 -9.80 20.29
C LYS A 76 -6.04 -8.32 20.63
N LYS A 77 -5.58 -7.93 21.82
CA LYS A 77 -5.58 -6.52 22.23
C LYS A 77 -4.69 -5.69 21.30
N ARG A 78 -3.47 -6.16 21.03
CA ARG A 78 -2.50 -5.47 20.17
C ARG A 78 -2.98 -5.36 18.73
N ASP A 79 -3.67 -6.38 18.20
CA ASP A 79 -4.29 -6.32 16.88
C ASP A 79 -5.34 -5.20 16.80
N ALA A 80 -6.22 -5.11 17.80
CA ALA A 80 -7.21 -4.04 17.89
C ALA A 80 -6.53 -2.64 17.95
N GLU A 81 -5.46 -2.50 18.75
CA GLU A 81 -4.67 -1.26 18.83
C GLU A 81 -3.99 -0.90 17.50
N ILE A 82 -3.43 -1.88 16.77
CA ILE A 82 -2.84 -1.64 15.45
C ILE A 82 -3.93 -1.17 14.47
N ARG A 83 -5.10 -1.80 14.50
CA ARG A 83 -6.22 -1.43 13.64
C ARG A 83 -6.78 -0.04 13.96
N THR A 84 -6.74 0.41 15.22
CA THR A 84 -7.18 1.79 15.55
C THR A 84 -6.25 2.86 14.95
N ARG A 85 -4.98 2.54 14.68
CA ARG A 85 -4.05 3.44 13.97
C ARG A 85 -4.47 3.74 12.53
N LEU A 86 -5.36 2.95 11.93
CA LEU A 86 -5.95 3.26 10.62
C LEU A 86 -6.75 4.55 10.64
N ALA A 87 -7.42 4.89 11.75
CA ALA A 87 -8.19 6.12 11.85
C ALA A 87 -7.29 7.36 11.76
N GLN A 88 -6.09 7.31 12.35
CA GLN A 88 -5.10 8.37 12.19
C GLN A 88 -4.55 8.40 10.75
N GLY A 89 -4.32 7.24 10.13
CA GLY A 89 -3.91 7.15 8.72
C GLY A 89 -4.94 7.74 7.75
N ASP A 90 -6.22 7.56 8.03
CA ASP A 90 -7.34 8.17 7.30
C ASP A 90 -7.30 9.70 7.39
N ALA A 91 -7.01 10.24 8.58
CA ALA A 91 -6.84 11.68 8.78
C ALA A 91 -5.63 12.23 8.01
N ASP A 92 -4.48 11.56 8.11
CA ASP A 92 -3.27 11.91 7.34
C ASP A 92 -3.53 11.89 5.83
N THR A 93 -4.30 10.90 5.35
CA THR A 93 -4.70 10.79 3.94
C THR A 93 -5.51 12.02 3.49
N LEU A 94 -6.43 12.50 4.34
CA LEU A 94 -7.20 13.71 4.05
C LEU A 94 -6.33 14.98 4.05
N ILE A 95 -5.28 15.03 4.88
CA ILE A 95 -4.27 16.10 4.84
C ILE A 95 -3.49 16.05 3.53
N ASN A 96 -3.05 14.89 3.06
CA ASN A 96 -2.39 14.77 1.76
C ASN A 96 -3.29 15.24 0.61
N LEU A 97 -4.58 14.89 0.65
CA LEU A 97 -5.55 15.43 -0.30
C LEU A 97 -5.63 16.96 -0.21
N MET A 98 -5.74 17.52 1.00
CA MET A 98 -5.77 18.97 1.19
C MET A 98 -4.51 19.65 0.61
N LEU A 99 -3.33 19.10 0.85
CA LEU A 99 -2.06 19.68 0.44
C LEU A 99 -1.82 19.59 -1.07
N PHE A 100 -2.07 18.41 -1.64
CA PHE A 100 -1.60 18.08 -2.99
C PHE A 100 -2.73 17.98 -4.02
N GLY A 101 -3.95 17.66 -3.60
CA GLY A 101 -5.09 17.44 -4.49
C GLY A 101 -5.47 18.66 -5.32
N THR A 102 -6.06 18.41 -6.47
CA THR A 102 -6.39 19.43 -7.48
C THR A 102 -7.87 19.43 -7.85
N SER A 103 -8.60 18.35 -7.55
CA SER A 103 -9.99 18.20 -7.98
C SER A 103 -10.99 19.11 -7.27
N PHE A 104 -10.64 19.64 -6.10
CA PHE A 104 -11.53 20.44 -5.26
C PHE A 104 -11.17 21.93 -5.17
N THR A 105 -10.01 22.34 -5.68
CA THR A 105 -9.48 23.70 -5.50
C THR A 105 -8.67 24.17 -6.71
N LYS A 106 -8.61 25.50 -6.89
CA LYS A 106 -7.71 26.17 -7.86
C LYS A 106 -6.48 26.79 -7.20
N GLN A 107 -6.38 26.70 -5.87
CA GLN A 107 -5.23 27.23 -5.14
C GLN A 107 -3.96 26.48 -5.57
N PRO A 108 -2.80 27.16 -5.58
CA PRO A 108 -1.53 26.49 -5.84
C PRO A 108 -1.31 25.35 -4.83
N ARG A 109 -0.62 24.30 -5.28
CA ARG A 109 -0.16 23.22 -4.39
C ARG A 109 0.92 23.77 -3.47
N VAL A 110 1.04 23.18 -2.28
CA VAL A 110 2.16 23.43 -1.38
C VAL A 110 3.14 22.26 -1.54
N THR A 111 4.40 22.55 -1.90
CA THR A 111 5.42 21.52 -2.12
C THR A 111 5.96 20.99 -0.78
N PRO A 112 6.59 19.80 -0.75
CA PRO A 112 7.31 19.31 0.43
C PRO A 112 8.35 20.31 0.97
N ASP A 113 9.11 20.96 0.10
CA ASP A 113 10.10 21.97 0.48
C ASP A 113 9.43 23.18 1.15
N GLU A 114 8.30 23.62 0.61
CA GLU A 114 7.53 24.72 1.20
C GLU A 114 6.92 24.36 2.55
N LEU A 115 6.52 23.10 2.76
CA LEU A 115 6.07 22.58 4.06
C LEU A 115 7.22 22.50 5.05
N PHE A 116 8.42 22.13 4.60
CA PHE A 116 9.61 22.10 5.44
C PHE A 116 9.98 23.50 5.95
N GLU A 117 10.02 24.50 5.06
CA GLU A 117 10.22 25.89 5.45
C GLU A 117 9.18 26.36 6.48
N LEU A 118 7.91 25.98 6.30
CA LEU A 118 6.83 26.30 7.23
C LEU A 118 7.04 25.64 8.61
N ALA A 119 7.48 24.39 8.64
CA ALA A 119 7.74 23.64 9.86
C ALA A 119 8.97 24.18 10.62
N ALA A 120 10.03 24.54 9.90
CA ALA A 120 11.24 25.14 10.45
C ALA A 120 10.99 26.54 11.04
N SER A 121 10.00 27.26 10.52
CA SER A 121 9.62 28.61 10.95
C SER A 121 8.61 28.64 12.11
N GLY A 122 8.62 27.62 12.98
CA GLY A 122 7.66 27.44 14.07
C GLY A 122 7.57 28.62 15.06
N PRO A 123 6.63 28.60 16.02
CA PRO A 123 6.32 29.73 16.91
C PRO A 123 7.48 30.20 17.82
N ALA A 124 8.60 29.46 17.84
CA ALA A 124 9.83 29.83 18.54
C ALA A 124 10.79 30.72 17.72
N ALA A 125 10.50 30.97 16.43
CA ALA A 125 11.22 31.97 15.65
C ALA A 125 10.81 33.37 16.14
N ALA A 126 11.59 33.92 17.08
CA ALA A 126 11.40 35.27 17.59
C ALA A 126 11.59 36.29 16.44
N GLY A 127 10.49 36.67 15.79
CA GLY A 127 10.47 37.64 14.69
C GLY A 127 9.12 37.73 14.00
N THR A 128 8.88 38.83 13.29
CA THR A 128 7.70 38.98 12.43
C THR A 128 7.75 37.94 11.30
N PRO A 129 6.69 37.16 11.07
CA PRO A 129 6.63 36.21 9.95
C PRO A 129 6.94 36.91 8.62
N SER A 130 7.77 36.31 7.77
CA SER A 130 8.05 36.89 6.46
C SER A 130 6.77 36.97 5.62
N PRO A 131 6.63 37.94 4.70
CA PRO A 131 5.47 38.03 3.80
C PRO A 131 5.20 36.73 3.03
N ALA A 132 6.26 36.01 2.63
CA ALA A 132 6.15 34.71 1.96
C ALA A 132 5.52 33.64 2.87
N LEU A 133 5.90 33.60 4.15
CA LEU A 133 5.34 32.67 5.13
C LEU A 133 3.85 32.95 5.39
N LEU A 134 3.48 34.23 5.50
CA LEU A 134 2.09 34.66 5.64
C LEU A 134 1.24 34.27 4.42
N ALA A 135 1.77 34.47 3.21
CA ALA A 135 1.11 34.08 1.97
C ALA A 135 0.88 32.55 1.92
N LYS A 136 1.89 31.75 2.29
CA LYS A 136 1.77 30.28 2.37
C LYS A 136 0.70 29.85 3.39
N GLY A 137 0.69 30.47 4.57
CA GLY A 137 -0.34 30.25 5.58
C GLY A 137 -1.75 30.59 5.08
N ALA A 138 -1.89 31.65 4.27
CA ALA A 138 -3.16 32.01 3.64
C ALA A 138 -3.58 30.98 2.59
N THR A 139 -2.66 30.50 1.74
CA THR A 139 -2.91 29.42 0.77
C THR A 139 -3.42 28.16 1.46
N LEU A 140 -2.78 27.73 2.55
CA LEU A 140 -3.20 26.53 3.29
C LEU A 140 -4.62 26.68 3.87
N ARG A 141 -4.95 27.84 4.43
CA ARG A 141 -6.31 28.13 4.91
C ARG A 141 -7.33 28.11 3.77
N ALA A 142 -7.01 28.73 2.64
CA ALA A 142 -7.90 28.73 1.47
C ALA A 142 -8.13 27.31 0.92
N ARG A 143 -7.09 26.46 0.90
CA ARG A 143 -7.24 25.05 0.52
C ARG A 143 -8.11 24.27 1.49
N ALA A 144 -7.97 24.49 2.80
CA ALA A 144 -8.82 23.86 3.80
C ALA A 144 -10.30 24.27 3.63
N GLU A 145 -10.57 25.55 3.37
CA GLU A 145 -11.90 26.07 3.04
C GLU A 145 -12.50 25.41 1.79
N ASP A 146 -11.73 25.36 0.70
CA ASP A 146 -12.16 24.74 -0.55
C ASP A 146 -12.45 23.24 -0.37
N LEU A 147 -11.59 22.53 0.40
CA LEU A 147 -11.81 21.13 0.69
C LEU A 147 -13.10 20.93 1.48
N VAL A 148 -13.32 21.67 2.57
CA VAL A 148 -14.53 21.54 3.39
C VAL A 148 -15.80 21.85 2.58
N ARG A 149 -15.74 22.84 1.69
CA ARG A 149 -16.83 23.13 0.73
C ARG A 149 -17.10 21.94 -0.18
N ALA A 150 -16.05 21.32 -0.72
CA ALA A 150 -16.17 20.16 -1.60
C ALA A 150 -16.66 18.89 -0.85
N LEU A 151 -16.26 18.70 0.41
CA LEU A 151 -16.77 17.61 1.26
C LEU A 151 -18.28 17.76 1.55
N ALA A 152 -18.81 18.99 1.62
CA ALA A 152 -20.25 19.22 1.80
C ALA A 152 -21.08 18.77 0.58
N ALA A 153 -20.49 18.78 -0.62
CA ALA A 153 -21.14 18.39 -1.87
C ALA A 153 -20.20 17.51 -2.73
N PRO A 154 -19.89 16.28 -2.29
CA PRO A 154 -18.82 15.47 -2.87
C PRO A 154 -19.15 14.87 -4.24
N GLY A 155 -20.42 14.94 -4.67
CA GLY A 155 -20.90 14.32 -5.91
C GLY A 155 -20.52 12.84 -5.99
N ARG A 156 -19.91 12.43 -7.11
CA ARG A 156 -19.42 11.07 -7.36
C ARG A 156 -17.93 10.89 -7.06
N ASN A 157 -17.25 11.90 -6.52
CA ASN A 157 -15.82 11.81 -6.22
C ASN A 157 -15.63 10.96 -4.96
N GLU A 158 -15.15 9.73 -5.13
CA GLU A 158 -14.96 8.76 -4.05
C GLU A 158 -14.07 9.28 -2.91
N ARG A 159 -13.07 10.12 -3.22
CA ARG A 159 -12.18 10.73 -2.22
C ARG A 159 -12.91 11.74 -1.35
N LEU A 160 -13.72 12.60 -1.96
CA LEU A 160 -14.52 13.58 -1.23
C LEU A 160 -15.64 12.91 -0.44
N GLN A 161 -16.24 11.84 -0.95
CA GLN A 161 -17.20 11.04 -0.20
C GLN A 161 -16.54 10.37 1.02
N PHE A 162 -15.32 9.86 0.87
CA PHE A 162 -14.53 9.35 2.00
C PHE A 162 -14.25 10.45 3.03
N GLY A 163 -13.74 11.61 2.59
CA GLY A 163 -13.45 12.73 3.49
C GLY A 163 -14.68 13.22 4.25
N ARG A 164 -15.84 13.28 3.57
CA ARG A 164 -17.14 13.59 4.18
C ARG A 164 -17.48 12.60 5.29
N ARG A 165 -17.46 11.30 4.98
CA ARG A 165 -17.75 10.26 5.98
C ARG A 165 -16.78 10.29 7.16
N LEU A 166 -15.50 10.62 6.92
CA LEU A 166 -14.52 10.76 7.99
C LEU A 166 -14.87 11.89 8.94
N VAL A 167 -15.14 13.10 8.42
CA VAL A 167 -15.47 14.25 9.29
C VAL A 167 -16.83 14.09 9.98
N GLU A 168 -17.80 13.47 9.32
CA GLU A 168 -19.11 13.16 9.91
C GLU A 168 -18.99 12.13 11.05
N ARG A 169 -18.15 11.09 10.91
CA ARG A 169 -17.85 10.14 12.00
C ARG A 169 -17.20 10.80 13.22
N LEU A 170 -16.51 11.92 13.02
CA LEU A 170 -15.91 12.73 14.08
C LEU A 170 -16.90 13.73 14.69
N GLY A 171 -18.19 13.67 14.32
CA GLY A 171 -19.25 14.54 14.85
C GLY A 171 -19.34 15.91 14.17
N MET A 172 -18.61 16.14 13.07
CA MET A 172 -18.62 17.42 12.36
C MET A 172 -19.66 17.41 11.23
N SER A 173 -20.78 18.10 11.43
CA SER A 173 -21.84 18.23 10.41
C SER A 173 -21.53 19.32 9.39
N LEU A 174 -21.32 18.94 8.13
CA LEU A 174 -21.02 19.89 7.06
C LEU A 174 -22.25 20.69 6.54
N ALA A 175 -23.43 20.44 7.10
CA ALA A 175 -24.66 21.14 6.73
C ALA A 175 -24.68 22.59 7.24
N GLY A 176 -24.10 22.86 8.42
CA GLY A 176 -24.09 24.18 9.07
C GLY A 176 -22.70 24.79 9.15
N GLU A 177 -22.64 26.12 9.31
CA GLU A 177 -21.36 26.85 9.36
C GLU A 177 -20.48 26.43 10.54
N SER A 178 -21.08 26.13 11.70
CA SER A 178 -20.34 25.64 12.88
C SER A 178 -19.59 24.33 12.60
N GLY A 179 -20.24 23.35 11.98
CA GLY A 179 -19.57 22.09 11.66
C GLY A 179 -18.56 22.21 10.51
N ARG A 180 -18.77 23.12 9.56
CA ARG A 180 -17.74 23.49 8.57
C ARG A 180 -16.53 24.14 9.24
N ALA A 181 -16.74 25.07 10.17
CA ALA A 181 -15.67 25.69 10.94
C ALA A 181 -14.88 24.65 11.75
N ALA A 182 -15.56 23.70 12.41
CA ALA A 182 -14.93 22.60 13.11
C ALA A 182 -14.08 21.72 12.16
N ALA A 183 -14.60 21.37 10.98
CA ALA A 183 -13.87 20.59 9.98
C ALA A 183 -12.61 21.32 9.48
N ARG A 184 -12.69 22.63 9.25
CA ARG A 184 -11.52 23.44 8.86
C ARG A 184 -10.47 23.47 9.95
N GLN A 185 -10.88 23.71 11.18
CA GLN A 185 -9.98 23.72 12.33
C GLN A 185 -9.31 22.36 12.51
N TYR A 186 -10.08 21.27 12.39
CA TYR A 186 -9.58 19.90 12.46
C TYR A 186 -8.49 19.62 11.40
N LEU A 187 -8.70 20.05 10.14
CA LEU A 187 -7.70 19.88 9.08
C LEU A 187 -6.40 20.64 9.39
N LEU A 188 -6.51 21.89 9.84
CA LEU A 188 -5.34 22.72 10.17
C LEU A 188 -4.59 22.19 11.39
N ASP A 189 -5.28 21.69 12.40
CA ASP A 189 -4.67 21.08 13.59
C ASP A 189 -3.96 19.77 13.26
N ASN A 190 -4.55 18.93 12.41
CA ASN A 190 -3.89 17.73 11.91
C ASN A 190 -2.68 18.06 11.05
N LEU A 191 -2.74 19.08 10.19
CA LEU A 191 -1.57 19.54 9.46
C LEU A 191 -0.43 19.94 10.41
N ARG A 192 -0.71 20.73 11.46
CA ARG A 192 0.29 21.09 12.47
C ARG A 192 0.89 19.87 13.16
N ARG A 193 0.07 18.85 13.46
CA ARG A 193 0.56 17.58 14.02
C ARG A 193 1.50 16.88 13.06
N VAL A 194 1.11 16.70 11.80
CA VAL A 194 1.93 16.05 10.76
C VAL A 194 3.28 16.75 10.60
N LEU A 195 3.29 18.09 10.58
CA LEU A 195 4.53 18.86 10.48
C LEU A 195 5.47 18.65 11.69
N ARG A 196 4.92 18.57 12.91
CA ARG A 196 5.72 18.26 14.11
C ARG A 196 6.29 16.85 14.09
N GLU A 197 5.48 15.86 13.71
CA GLU A 197 5.93 14.47 13.56
C GLU A 197 7.06 14.36 12.53
N GLN A 198 6.92 15.04 11.38
CA GLN A 198 7.93 15.06 10.33
C GLN A 198 9.26 15.68 10.80
N ALA A 199 9.22 16.76 11.58
CA ALA A 199 10.42 17.36 12.18
C ALA A 199 11.13 16.38 13.13
N GLY A 200 10.38 15.62 13.95
CA GLY A 200 10.94 14.59 14.83
C GLY A 200 11.61 13.44 14.07
N TYR A 201 11.02 13.02 12.95
CA TYR A 201 11.62 12.01 12.08
C TYR A 201 12.95 12.48 11.48
N GLN A 202 13.00 13.73 11.00
CA GLN A 202 14.24 14.30 10.46
C GLN A 202 15.35 14.36 11.51
N GLN A 203 15.03 14.71 12.76
CA GLN A 203 16.00 14.70 13.86
C GLN A 203 16.53 13.29 14.13
N THR A 204 15.67 12.27 14.10
CA THR A 204 16.06 10.86 14.29
C THR A 204 16.99 10.40 13.17
N LEU A 205 16.68 10.75 11.91
CA LEU A 205 17.52 10.42 10.76
C LEU A 205 18.87 11.14 10.79
N ALA A 206 18.89 12.43 11.14
CA ALA A 206 20.12 13.19 11.29
C ALA A 206 21.03 12.60 12.38
N ALA A 207 20.46 12.19 13.52
CA ALA A 207 21.20 11.51 14.58
C ALA A 207 21.77 10.16 14.12
N ALA A 208 20.98 9.36 13.38
CA ALA A 208 21.46 8.08 12.85
C ALA A 208 22.61 8.26 11.84
N ARG A 209 22.54 9.28 10.97
CA ARG A 209 23.61 9.63 10.01
C ARG A 209 24.92 10.01 10.69
N GLN A 210 24.85 10.68 11.85
CA GLN A 210 26.03 11.06 12.62
C GLN A 210 26.82 9.86 13.17
N LEU A 211 26.19 8.69 13.28
CA LEU A 211 26.88 7.46 13.69
C LEU A 211 27.82 6.90 12.62
N GLY A 212 27.70 7.34 11.35
CA GLY A 212 28.58 6.94 10.25
C GLY A 212 28.45 5.47 9.81
N ASN A 213 27.49 4.72 10.37
CA ASN A 213 27.22 3.33 10.03
C ASN A 213 25.95 3.22 9.18
N THR A 214 26.13 2.96 7.88
CA THR A 214 25.04 2.87 6.91
C THR A 214 24.03 1.76 7.21
N SER A 215 24.48 0.65 7.80
CA SER A 215 23.60 -0.46 8.20
C SER A 215 22.74 -0.10 9.40
N GLU A 216 23.29 0.62 10.38
CA GLU A 216 22.53 1.12 11.54
C GLU A 216 21.54 2.21 11.11
N GLU A 217 21.94 3.13 10.23
CA GLU A 217 21.04 4.12 9.65
C GLU A 217 19.85 3.45 8.94
N PHE A 218 20.10 2.43 8.12
CA PHE A 218 19.04 1.70 7.43
C PHE A 218 18.12 0.96 8.40
N ALA A 219 18.66 0.38 9.47
CA ALA A 219 17.87 -0.27 10.51
C ALA A 219 16.96 0.73 11.26
N GLU A 220 17.45 1.93 11.60
CA GLU A 220 16.63 2.96 12.24
C GLU A 220 15.58 3.54 11.29
N ARG A 221 15.92 3.80 10.03
CA ARG A 221 14.98 4.18 8.96
C ARG A 221 13.85 3.16 8.81
N SER A 222 14.16 1.88 8.99
CA SER A 222 13.21 0.78 8.87
C SER A 222 12.18 0.71 10.00
N LYS A 223 12.24 1.57 11.03
CA LYS A 223 11.27 1.66 12.13
C LYS A 223 10.72 3.08 12.32
N LEU A 224 11.01 3.98 11.38
CA LEU A 224 10.80 5.42 11.54
C LEU A 224 9.35 5.80 11.86
N TYR A 225 8.37 5.05 11.34
CA TYR A 225 6.94 5.34 11.46
C TYR A 225 6.21 4.45 12.48
N LYS A 226 6.93 3.82 13.41
CA LYS A 226 6.37 2.94 14.44
C LYS A 226 5.26 3.58 15.30
N GLN A 227 5.26 4.91 15.43
CA GLN A 227 4.23 5.69 16.18
C GLN A 227 3.21 6.38 15.27
N ARG A 228 3.37 6.32 13.95
CA ARG A 228 2.50 7.04 13.00
C ARG A 228 1.21 6.28 12.73
N GLY A 229 0.16 7.00 12.30
CA GLY A 229 -0.97 6.39 11.61
C GLY A 229 -0.54 5.59 10.38
N LEU A 230 -1.21 4.47 10.12
CA LEU A 230 -0.86 3.57 9.02
C LEU A 230 -1.30 4.18 7.69
N SER A 231 -0.35 4.43 6.79
CA SER A 231 -0.66 4.92 5.45
C SER A 231 -0.96 3.76 4.52
N LEU A 232 -1.94 3.97 3.64
CA LEU A 232 -2.40 2.94 2.71
C LEU A 232 -1.93 3.20 1.28
N ASP A 233 -1.07 4.20 1.04
CA ASP A 233 -0.75 4.62 -0.32
C ASP A 233 0.14 3.59 -1.03
N THR A 234 -0.09 3.42 -2.33
CA THR A 234 0.76 2.64 -3.24
C THR A 234 1.28 3.56 -4.34
N SER A 235 2.48 3.29 -4.85
CA SER A 235 3.08 4.06 -5.96
C SER A 235 3.92 3.15 -6.84
N LEU A 236 4.20 3.63 -8.06
CA LEU A 236 4.91 2.83 -9.07
C LEU A 236 6.41 2.64 -8.75
N LYS A 237 7.02 3.56 -8.00
CA LYS A 237 8.48 3.57 -7.78
C LYS A 237 8.95 2.32 -7.01
N PRO A 238 8.37 1.94 -5.85
CA PRO A 238 8.70 0.68 -5.18
C PRO A 238 8.50 -0.55 -6.08
N ASP A 239 7.47 -0.54 -6.94
CA ASP A 239 7.24 -1.64 -7.89
C ASP A 239 8.33 -1.75 -8.96
N PHE A 240 8.94 -0.63 -9.36
CA PHE A 240 10.14 -0.62 -10.20
C PHE A 240 11.35 -1.19 -9.45
N ALA A 241 11.54 -0.86 -8.17
CA ALA A 241 12.62 -1.46 -7.39
C ALA A 241 12.45 -2.98 -7.21
N LEU A 242 11.21 -3.45 -7.04
CA LEU A 242 10.88 -4.88 -7.06
C LEU A 242 11.19 -5.51 -8.43
N HIS A 243 10.87 -4.83 -9.54
CA HIS A 243 11.22 -5.28 -10.87
C HIS A 243 12.73 -5.45 -11.06
N ALA A 244 13.52 -4.44 -10.69
CA ALA A 244 14.97 -4.49 -10.76
C ALA A 244 15.53 -5.61 -9.87
N SER A 245 14.99 -5.78 -8.66
CA SER A 245 15.39 -6.84 -7.72
C SER A 245 15.15 -8.23 -8.28
N LEU A 246 13.94 -8.52 -8.75
CA LEU A 246 13.59 -9.83 -9.33
C LEU A 246 14.41 -10.14 -10.59
N LYS A 247 14.70 -9.11 -11.40
CA LYS A 247 15.59 -9.24 -12.57
C LYS A 247 17.01 -9.63 -12.14
N GLU A 248 17.54 -9.00 -11.10
CA GLU A 248 18.88 -9.29 -10.58
C GLU A 248 18.94 -10.67 -9.88
N MET A 249 17.92 -11.02 -9.08
CA MET A 249 17.80 -12.35 -8.46
C MET A 249 17.78 -13.46 -9.52
N LYS A 250 17.03 -13.27 -10.61
CA LYS A 250 17.03 -14.19 -11.75
C LYS A 250 18.42 -14.30 -12.39
N LYS A 251 19.07 -13.16 -12.64
CA LYS A 251 20.43 -13.11 -13.23
C LYS A 251 21.45 -13.86 -12.37
N ARG A 252 21.33 -13.77 -11.04
CA ARG A 252 22.20 -14.47 -10.06
C ARG A 252 21.81 -15.94 -9.83
N GLY A 253 20.75 -16.43 -10.47
CA GLY A 253 20.29 -17.81 -10.29
C GLY A 253 19.62 -18.09 -8.94
N LEU A 254 19.26 -17.06 -8.18
CA LEU A 254 18.56 -17.22 -6.89
C LEU A 254 17.11 -17.69 -7.09
N ILE A 255 16.50 -17.31 -8.22
CA ILE A 255 15.19 -17.79 -8.65
C ILE A 255 15.35 -18.33 -10.07
N ALA A 256 15.06 -19.62 -10.26
CA ALA A 256 15.20 -20.29 -11.55
C ALA A 256 14.00 -20.02 -12.47
N ALA A 257 14.27 -19.63 -13.72
CA ALA A 257 13.27 -19.49 -14.77
C ALA A 257 13.21 -20.76 -15.63
N GLY A 258 12.01 -21.20 -15.98
CA GLY A 258 11.80 -22.22 -17.02
C GLY A 258 12.13 -23.67 -16.66
N ALA A 259 12.61 -23.98 -15.44
CA ALA A 259 12.75 -25.35 -14.98
C ALA A 259 11.40 -25.88 -14.47
N ALA A 260 11.08 -27.14 -14.77
CA ALA A 260 9.84 -27.77 -14.29
C ALA A 260 9.82 -27.75 -12.74
N GLY A 261 8.84 -27.04 -12.17
CA GLY A 261 8.70 -26.88 -10.72
C GLY A 261 9.35 -25.63 -10.12
N SER A 262 10.07 -24.80 -10.89
CA SER A 262 10.68 -23.55 -10.40
C SER A 262 9.82 -22.30 -10.57
N GLU A 263 8.67 -22.43 -11.22
CA GLU A 263 7.75 -21.32 -11.49
C GLU A 263 7.17 -20.73 -10.20
N ILE A 264 7.11 -19.41 -10.13
CA ILE A 264 6.34 -18.69 -9.12
C ILE A 264 4.87 -18.79 -9.53
N ARG A 265 4.06 -19.41 -8.66
CA ARG A 265 2.63 -19.63 -8.84
C ARG A 265 1.81 -18.90 -7.80
N ARG A 266 2.35 -18.70 -6.61
CA ARG A 266 1.64 -18.12 -5.48
C ARG A 266 2.42 -16.98 -4.86
N VAL A 267 1.84 -15.80 -4.90
CA VAL A 267 2.43 -14.58 -4.33
C VAL A 267 1.51 -14.03 -3.25
N ALA A 268 2.09 -13.69 -2.10
CA ALA A 268 1.42 -12.84 -1.12
C ALA A 268 1.96 -11.41 -1.21
N ILE A 269 1.08 -10.42 -1.13
CA ILE A 269 1.43 -9.00 -1.09
C ILE A 269 0.85 -8.42 0.20
N VAL A 270 1.73 -8.09 1.13
CA VAL A 270 1.35 -7.44 2.38
C VAL A 270 1.25 -5.95 2.13
N GLY A 271 0.10 -5.35 2.46
CA GLY A 271 -0.13 -3.93 2.23
C GLY A 271 -0.07 -3.54 0.75
N PRO A 272 -0.95 -4.09 -0.14
CA PRO A 272 -0.94 -3.76 -1.57
C PRO A 272 -1.25 -2.28 -1.86
N GLY A 273 -1.77 -1.57 -0.85
CA GLY A 273 -2.13 -0.18 -0.88
C GLY A 273 -3.27 0.19 -1.85
N LEU A 274 -3.67 1.44 -1.74
CA LEU A 274 -4.68 2.12 -2.53
C LEU A 274 -4.17 3.54 -2.78
N ASP A 275 -3.91 3.85 -4.04
CA ASP A 275 -3.55 5.16 -4.54
C ASP A 275 -4.74 6.10 -4.32
N PHE A 276 -4.71 6.77 -3.17
CA PHE A 276 -5.70 7.75 -2.79
C PHE A 276 -5.27 9.10 -3.34
N THR A 277 -4.15 9.66 -2.90
CA THR A 277 -3.59 10.89 -3.49
C THR A 277 -2.10 10.68 -3.64
N ASP A 278 -1.59 10.78 -4.87
CA ASP A 278 -0.15 10.75 -5.12
C ASP A 278 0.55 11.81 -4.24
N LYS A 279 1.49 11.38 -3.39
CA LYS A 279 2.20 12.26 -2.44
C LYS A 279 3.32 13.07 -3.09
N ASP A 280 3.83 12.63 -4.24
CA ASP A 280 4.89 13.33 -4.96
C ASP A 280 4.28 14.49 -5.76
N ALA A 281 3.11 14.27 -6.37
CA ALA A 281 2.54 15.24 -7.31
C ALA A 281 1.01 15.42 -7.26
N GLY A 282 0.30 14.85 -6.29
CA GLY A 282 -1.05 15.30 -5.92
C GLY A 282 -2.15 14.93 -6.89
N TYR A 283 -1.99 13.85 -7.64
CA TYR A 283 -2.93 13.47 -8.67
C TYR A 283 -4.17 12.81 -8.06
N ASP A 284 -5.30 13.51 -8.12
CA ASP A 284 -6.59 13.06 -7.58
C ASP A 284 -7.72 13.07 -8.63
N PHE A 285 -7.38 13.25 -9.91
CA PHE A 285 -8.30 13.38 -11.05
C PHE A 285 -8.66 12.05 -11.75
N TYR A 286 -8.17 10.92 -11.22
CA TYR A 286 -8.52 9.57 -11.68
C TYR A 286 -9.01 8.70 -10.51
N PRO A 287 -9.80 7.64 -10.74
CA PRO A 287 -10.38 6.84 -9.65
C PRO A 287 -9.31 6.23 -8.71
N PRO A 288 -9.59 6.08 -7.40
CA PRO A 288 -8.71 5.32 -6.51
C PRO A 288 -8.41 3.93 -7.07
N GLN A 289 -7.17 3.47 -6.87
CA GLN A 289 -6.70 2.23 -7.50
C GLN A 289 -5.63 1.53 -6.66
N THR A 290 -5.55 0.20 -6.73
CA THR A 290 -4.33 -0.53 -6.37
C THR A 290 -3.47 -0.77 -7.62
N VAL A 291 -2.14 -0.73 -7.47
CA VAL A 291 -1.17 -0.86 -8.58
C VAL A 291 -0.28 -2.09 -8.38
N GLN A 292 0.27 -2.25 -7.18
CA GLN A 292 1.29 -3.26 -6.87
C GLN A 292 0.94 -4.70 -7.26
N PRO A 293 -0.29 -5.23 -7.03
CA PRO A 293 -0.63 -6.58 -7.49
C PRO A 293 -0.38 -6.79 -8.99
N PHE A 294 -0.72 -5.79 -9.80
CA PHE A 294 -0.57 -5.87 -11.25
C PHE A 294 0.86 -5.61 -11.70
N ALA A 295 1.58 -4.72 -11.00
CA ALA A 295 3.00 -4.47 -11.24
C ALA A 295 3.85 -5.72 -11.03
N VAL A 296 3.56 -6.47 -9.95
CA VAL A 296 4.22 -7.72 -9.61
C VAL A 296 3.87 -8.81 -10.63
N MET A 297 2.60 -8.98 -10.97
CA MET A 297 2.19 -9.97 -11.99
C MET A 297 2.84 -9.69 -13.34
N ASP A 298 2.83 -8.44 -13.81
CA ASP A 298 3.46 -8.05 -15.09
C ASP A 298 4.97 -8.32 -15.08
N THR A 299 5.64 -7.99 -13.97
CA THR A 299 7.08 -8.25 -13.79
C THR A 299 7.40 -9.74 -13.82
N LEU A 300 6.69 -10.56 -13.05
CA LEU A 300 6.96 -11.99 -12.97
C LEU A 300 6.76 -12.69 -14.32
N VAL A 301 5.71 -12.32 -15.05
CA VAL A 301 5.45 -12.86 -16.39
C VAL A 301 6.50 -12.39 -17.39
N ARG A 302 6.84 -11.10 -17.39
CA ARG A 302 7.87 -10.52 -18.27
C ARG A 302 9.23 -11.15 -18.09
N LEU A 303 9.60 -11.45 -16.85
CA LEU A 303 10.86 -12.10 -16.52
C LEU A 303 10.83 -13.61 -16.76
N GLY A 304 9.71 -14.19 -17.20
CA GLY A 304 9.55 -15.63 -17.38
C GLY A 304 9.64 -16.42 -16.08
N LEU A 305 9.34 -15.78 -14.95
CA LEU A 305 9.32 -16.38 -13.61
C LEU A 305 7.94 -16.96 -13.26
N ALA A 306 6.88 -16.51 -13.95
CA ALA A 306 5.52 -16.98 -13.77
C ALA A 306 4.76 -17.05 -15.10
N ARG A 307 3.66 -17.81 -15.12
CA ARG A 307 2.65 -17.79 -16.19
C ARG A 307 1.41 -17.06 -15.71
N ALA A 308 0.90 -16.13 -16.51
CA ALA A 308 -0.22 -15.26 -16.11
C ALA A 308 -1.49 -16.04 -15.73
N GLU A 309 -1.73 -17.17 -16.41
CA GLU A 309 -2.87 -18.06 -16.21
C GLU A 309 -2.73 -19.05 -15.05
N GLN A 310 -1.58 -19.07 -14.36
CA GLN A 310 -1.34 -19.92 -13.20
C GLN A 310 -0.95 -19.14 -11.95
N LEU A 311 -0.65 -17.84 -12.10
CA LEU A 311 -0.23 -16.96 -11.02
C LEU A 311 -1.44 -16.51 -10.19
N GLU A 312 -1.50 -16.96 -8.94
CA GLU A 312 -2.43 -16.48 -7.92
C GLU A 312 -1.74 -15.45 -7.02
N VAL A 313 -2.43 -14.33 -6.77
CA VAL A 313 -1.97 -13.27 -5.88
C VAL A 313 -2.95 -13.12 -4.74
N VAL A 314 -2.45 -13.22 -3.52
CA VAL A 314 -3.23 -12.94 -2.31
C VAL A 314 -2.70 -11.66 -1.69
N THR A 315 -3.57 -10.68 -1.45
CA THR A 315 -3.22 -9.46 -0.72
C THR A 315 -3.62 -9.57 0.74
N LEU A 316 -2.71 -9.21 1.63
CA LEU A 316 -2.89 -9.24 3.09
C LEU A 316 -2.90 -7.80 3.59
N ASP A 317 -4.05 -7.33 4.08
CA ASP A 317 -4.18 -5.96 4.56
C ASP A 317 -5.19 -5.90 5.72
N ILE A 318 -4.95 -5.00 6.68
CA ILE A 318 -5.87 -4.77 7.79
C ILE A 318 -6.95 -3.73 7.46
N SER A 319 -6.79 -2.99 6.36
CA SER A 319 -7.66 -1.90 5.94
C SER A 319 -8.90 -2.44 5.23
N PRO A 320 -10.10 -2.21 5.78
CA PRO A 320 -11.34 -2.57 5.10
C PRO A 320 -11.46 -1.90 3.73
N ARG A 321 -11.00 -0.64 3.60
CA ARG A 321 -11.07 0.12 2.34
C ARG A 321 -10.27 -0.54 1.22
N VAL A 322 -9.06 -1.01 1.52
CA VAL A 322 -8.20 -1.69 0.55
C VAL A 322 -8.82 -3.04 0.16
N ASN A 323 -9.24 -3.81 1.16
CA ASN A 323 -9.84 -5.13 0.96
C ASN A 323 -11.15 -5.07 0.16
N GLU A 324 -12.03 -4.12 0.47
CA GLU A 324 -13.29 -3.88 -0.25
C GLU A 324 -13.04 -3.46 -1.70
N HIS A 325 -12.06 -2.59 -1.95
CA HIS A 325 -11.70 -2.18 -3.32
C HIS A 325 -11.26 -3.36 -4.17
N ILE A 326 -10.37 -4.21 -3.61
CA ILE A 326 -9.87 -5.41 -4.29
C ILE A 326 -10.98 -6.44 -4.48
N ALA A 327 -11.84 -6.64 -3.47
CA ALA A 327 -13.00 -7.54 -3.59
C ALA A 327 -13.98 -7.09 -4.68
N ALA A 328 -14.31 -5.78 -4.73
CA ALA A 328 -15.16 -5.21 -5.76
C ALA A 328 -14.52 -5.31 -7.16
N MET A 329 -13.21 -5.07 -7.26
CA MET A 329 -12.44 -5.27 -8.49
C MET A 329 -12.51 -6.72 -8.97
N ARG A 330 -12.28 -7.69 -8.08
CA ARG A 330 -12.33 -9.13 -8.39
C ARG A 330 -13.72 -9.57 -8.83
N GLU A 331 -14.77 -9.06 -8.19
CA GLU A 331 -16.16 -9.37 -8.54
C GLU A 331 -16.54 -8.82 -9.92
N ARG A 332 -16.11 -7.60 -10.27
CA ARG A 332 -16.23 -7.07 -11.63
C ARG A 332 -15.48 -7.93 -12.65
N ALA A 333 -14.28 -8.40 -12.30
CA ALA A 333 -13.48 -9.27 -13.14
C ALA A 333 -14.14 -10.64 -13.39
N ARG A 334 -14.87 -11.20 -12.42
CA ARG A 334 -15.68 -12.42 -12.62
C ARG A 334 -16.78 -12.25 -13.65
N ARG A 335 -17.27 -11.01 -13.83
CA ARG A 335 -18.25 -10.63 -14.85
C ARG A 335 -17.61 -10.22 -16.18
N GLY A 336 -16.32 -10.47 -16.37
CA GLY A 336 -15.58 -10.17 -17.60
C GLY A 336 -15.09 -8.73 -17.71
N VAL A 337 -15.24 -7.90 -16.67
CA VAL A 337 -14.82 -6.50 -16.69
C VAL A 337 -13.35 -6.38 -16.27
N GLY A 338 -12.50 -5.86 -17.17
CA GLY A 338 -11.09 -5.58 -16.87
C GLY A 338 -10.91 -4.44 -15.86
N TYR A 339 -9.73 -4.36 -15.27
CA TYR A 339 -9.37 -3.32 -14.30
C TYR A 339 -8.44 -2.29 -14.95
N VAL A 340 -8.76 -1.00 -14.88
CA VAL A 340 -7.94 0.04 -15.50
C VAL A 340 -6.99 0.62 -14.45
N VAL A 341 -5.69 0.52 -14.71
CA VAL A 341 -4.62 1.17 -13.95
C VAL A 341 -4.22 2.45 -14.66
N GLN A 342 -4.22 3.57 -13.94
CA GLN A 342 -3.78 4.88 -14.38
C GLN A 342 -2.35 5.10 -13.89
N LEU A 343 -1.48 5.58 -14.76
CA LEU A 343 -0.05 5.71 -14.51
C LEU A 343 0.38 7.14 -14.76
N PRO A 344 0.13 8.05 -13.82
CA PRO A 344 0.63 9.41 -13.92
C PRO A 344 2.14 9.45 -13.77
N ARG A 345 2.76 10.46 -14.39
CA ARG A 345 4.19 10.78 -14.26
C ARG A 345 4.37 12.28 -14.23
N ASP A 346 5.05 12.78 -13.20
CA ASP A 346 5.49 14.17 -13.16
C ASP A 346 6.60 14.39 -14.21
N THR A 347 6.34 15.24 -15.21
CA THR A 347 7.32 15.53 -16.26
C THR A 347 8.42 16.47 -15.79
N LYS A 348 8.25 17.13 -14.63
CA LYS A 348 9.28 17.99 -14.04
C LYS A 348 10.32 17.18 -13.26
N GLN A 349 10.00 15.95 -12.86
CA GLN A 349 10.95 15.08 -12.21
C GLN A 349 11.80 14.34 -13.26
N ALA A 350 13.12 14.49 -13.16
CA ALA A 350 14.08 13.79 -14.01
C ALA A 350 14.24 12.32 -13.59
N TRP A 351 13.28 11.46 -13.98
CA TRP A 351 13.40 10.02 -13.76
C TRP A 351 14.59 9.44 -14.52
N LYS A 352 15.32 8.53 -13.88
CA LYS A 352 16.35 7.72 -14.53
C LYS A 352 15.74 6.91 -15.69
N ALA A 353 16.57 6.59 -16.69
CA ALA A 353 16.13 5.93 -17.92
C ALA A 353 15.37 4.62 -17.67
N ASP A 354 15.85 3.79 -16.74
CA ASP A 354 15.24 2.48 -16.44
C ASP A 354 13.83 2.61 -15.82
N LEU A 355 13.62 3.60 -14.93
CA LEU A 355 12.29 3.87 -14.37
C LEU A 355 11.34 4.38 -15.47
N LEU A 356 11.83 5.24 -16.36
CA LEU A 356 11.05 5.70 -17.50
C LEU A 356 10.68 4.56 -18.45
N GLU A 357 11.60 3.64 -18.71
CA GLU A 357 11.34 2.45 -19.52
C GLU A 357 10.33 1.52 -18.84
N TYR A 358 10.48 1.29 -17.53
CA TYR A 358 9.52 0.53 -16.75
C TYR A 358 8.12 1.13 -16.83
N TRP A 359 7.98 2.44 -16.62
CA TRP A 359 6.71 3.15 -16.77
C TRP A 359 6.15 3.03 -18.18
N LYS A 360 6.97 3.09 -19.23
CA LYS A 360 6.50 2.95 -20.63
C LYS A 360 5.99 1.55 -20.94
N LYS A 361 6.59 0.52 -20.34
CA LYS A 361 6.29 -0.88 -20.63
C LYS A 361 5.30 -1.51 -19.66
N PHE A 362 5.00 -0.86 -18.52
CA PHE A 362 4.10 -1.42 -17.51
C PHE A 362 2.83 -1.98 -18.14
N GLY A 363 2.48 -3.22 -17.75
CA GLY A 363 1.20 -3.85 -18.04
C GLY A 363 1.09 -4.55 -19.40
N GLU A 364 2.13 -4.51 -20.23
CA GLU A 364 2.18 -5.17 -21.54
C GLU A 364 1.94 -6.69 -21.48
N GLN A 365 2.30 -7.34 -20.37
CA GLN A 365 2.13 -8.80 -20.23
C GLN A 365 0.75 -9.19 -19.71
N ILE A 366 0.02 -8.29 -19.07
CA ILE A 366 -1.23 -8.60 -18.33
C ILE A 366 -2.47 -7.86 -18.86
N GLY A 367 -2.27 -6.88 -19.73
CA GLY A 367 -3.32 -6.01 -20.22
C GLY A 367 -3.04 -5.49 -21.62
N ALA A 368 -3.70 -4.38 -21.95
CA ALA A 368 -3.44 -3.58 -23.13
C ALA A 368 -3.57 -2.10 -22.78
N ALA A 369 -2.88 -1.24 -23.54
CA ALA A 369 -3.05 0.21 -23.40
C ALA A 369 -4.52 0.62 -23.59
N THR A 370 -4.96 1.62 -22.86
CA THR A 370 -6.31 2.20 -22.97
C THR A 370 -6.24 3.71 -22.80
N THR A 371 -7.33 4.41 -23.10
CA THR A 371 -7.45 5.85 -22.91
C THR A 371 -7.17 6.22 -21.44
N PRO A 372 -6.16 7.06 -21.17
CA PRO A 372 -5.90 7.56 -19.82
C PRO A 372 -6.93 8.61 -19.39
N ALA A 373 -7.05 8.83 -18.09
CA ALA A 373 -7.78 9.97 -17.55
C ALA A 373 -7.15 11.29 -18.05
N ALA A 374 -7.99 12.28 -18.32
CA ALA A 374 -7.52 13.60 -18.75
C ALA A 374 -6.82 14.31 -17.59
N ALA A 375 -5.53 14.61 -17.75
CA ALA A 375 -4.81 15.44 -16.80
C ALA A 375 -5.27 16.91 -16.89
N PRO A 376 -5.35 17.64 -15.77
CA PRO A 376 -5.62 19.08 -15.79
C PRO A 376 -4.61 19.84 -16.66
N ALA A 377 -5.08 20.85 -17.40
CA ALA A 377 -4.21 21.65 -18.26
C ALA A 377 -3.09 22.31 -17.45
N GLY A 378 -1.86 22.31 -18.00
CA GLY A 378 -0.69 22.90 -17.34
C GLY A 378 -0.18 22.15 -16.10
N SER A 379 -0.74 20.98 -15.77
CA SER A 379 -0.35 20.20 -14.60
C SER A 379 1.09 19.63 -14.66
N GLY A 380 1.69 19.53 -15.85
CA GLY A 380 3.01 18.91 -16.03
C GLY A 380 2.98 17.40 -15.80
N VAL A 381 1.87 16.74 -16.13
CA VAL A 381 1.65 15.32 -15.91
C VAL A 381 1.51 14.59 -17.24
N ALA A 382 2.37 13.60 -17.46
CA ALA A 382 2.18 12.63 -18.53
C ALA A 382 1.34 11.47 -18.02
N MET A 383 0.33 11.07 -18.78
CA MET A 383 -0.57 9.98 -18.40
C MET A 383 -0.41 8.77 -19.33
N ARG A 384 -0.40 7.57 -18.73
CA ARG A 384 -0.68 6.30 -19.40
C ARG A 384 -1.80 5.57 -18.67
N ALA A 385 -2.48 4.67 -19.37
CA ALA A 385 -3.38 3.74 -18.72
C ALA A 385 -3.32 2.36 -19.36
N VAL A 386 -3.47 1.34 -18.52
CA VAL A 386 -3.53 -0.06 -18.93
C VAL A 386 -4.82 -0.67 -18.44
N ARG A 387 -5.55 -1.33 -19.34
CA ARG A 387 -6.67 -2.19 -18.99
C ARG A 387 -6.14 -3.60 -18.75
N VAL A 388 -5.98 -3.99 -17.48
CA VAL A 388 -5.68 -5.35 -17.05
C VAL A 388 -6.82 -6.27 -17.45
N ARG A 389 -6.50 -7.43 -18.03
CA ARG A 389 -7.49 -8.42 -18.47
C ARG A 389 -8.28 -8.95 -17.27
N ALA A 390 -9.59 -9.16 -17.45
CA ALA A 390 -10.45 -9.70 -16.40
C ALA A 390 -9.95 -11.05 -15.86
N GLY A 391 -9.41 -11.91 -16.73
CA GLY A 391 -8.81 -13.19 -16.35
C GLY A 391 -7.57 -13.08 -15.44
N VAL A 392 -6.87 -11.95 -15.47
CA VAL A 392 -5.75 -11.63 -14.57
C VAL A 392 -6.28 -11.01 -13.28
N ALA A 393 -7.13 -9.98 -13.39
CA ALA A 393 -7.73 -9.29 -12.25
C ALA A 393 -8.47 -10.23 -11.28
N ARG A 394 -9.15 -11.26 -11.80
CA ARG A 394 -9.87 -12.24 -10.96
C ARG A 394 -8.96 -13.10 -10.06
N ARG A 395 -7.66 -13.16 -10.34
CA ARG A 395 -6.64 -13.94 -9.60
C ARG A 395 -6.05 -13.19 -8.40
N VAL A 396 -6.50 -11.96 -8.17
CA VAL A 396 -6.14 -11.20 -6.98
C VAL A 396 -7.24 -11.40 -5.95
N GLU A 397 -6.89 -11.95 -4.80
CA GLU A 397 -7.77 -12.20 -3.66
C GLU A 397 -7.32 -11.37 -2.46
N ALA A 398 -8.25 -10.63 -1.83
CA ALA A 398 -7.96 -9.94 -0.57
C ALA A 398 -8.29 -10.79 0.65
N VAL A 399 -7.43 -10.70 1.67
CA VAL A 399 -7.61 -11.32 2.98
C VAL A 399 -7.37 -10.26 4.05
N ASP A 400 -8.35 -10.07 4.93
CA ASP A 400 -8.20 -9.23 6.12
C ASP A 400 -7.29 -9.94 7.13
N LEU A 401 -6.08 -9.39 7.31
CA LEU A 401 -5.03 -10.03 8.09
C LEU A 401 -4.00 -9.02 8.57
N ASN A 402 -3.74 -9.03 9.88
CA ASN A 402 -2.64 -8.28 10.48
C ASN A 402 -1.36 -9.12 10.49
N ILE A 403 -0.46 -8.89 9.52
CA ILE A 403 0.74 -9.72 9.32
C ILE A 403 1.63 -9.85 10.56
N VAL A 404 1.58 -8.86 11.46
CA VAL A 404 2.36 -8.84 12.70
C VAL A 404 1.94 -9.96 13.63
N LEU A 405 0.62 -10.18 13.76
CA LEU A 405 0.06 -11.04 14.81
C LEU A 405 -0.65 -12.27 14.26
N GLN A 406 -1.00 -12.23 12.97
CA GLN A 406 -1.82 -13.21 12.29
C GLN A 406 -1.13 -13.74 11.04
N ARG A 407 -1.54 -14.93 10.62
CA ARG A 407 -1.17 -15.54 9.34
C ARG A 407 -2.33 -16.37 8.79
N MET A 408 -2.25 -16.67 7.50
CA MET A 408 -3.16 -17.63 6.87
C MET A 408 -2.84 -19.05 7.36
N GLU A 409 -3.87 -19.83 7.60
CA GLU A 409 -3.74 -21.29 7.69
C GLU A 409 -3.64 -21.85 6.27
N LEU A 410 -2.45 -22.36 5.94
CA LEU A 410 -2.15 -22.96 4.64
C LEU A 410 -2.04 -24.47 4.82
N LYS A 411 -2.68 -25.23 3.93
CA LYS A 411 -2.46 -26.68 3.84
C LYS A 411 -1.10 -26.96 3.19
N PRO A 412 -0.52 -28.16 3.36
CA PRO A 412 0.65 -28.56 2.59
C PRO A 412 0.44 -28.38 1.09
N GLY A 413 1.38 -27.73 0.41
CA GLY A 413 1.28 -27.36 -1.01
C GLY A 413 0.52 -26.06 -1.26
N GLU A 414 0.01 -25.40 -0.21
CA GLU A 414 -0.61 -24.09 -0.28
C GLU A 414 0.30 -22.93 0.15
N GLU A 415 1.58 -23.19 0.38
CA GLU A 415 2.55 -22.16 0.74
C GLU A 415 2.81 -21.18 -0.42
N PHE A 416 3.27 -19.98 -0.10
CA PHE A 416 3.65 -18.97 -1.09
C PHE A 416 5.08 -19.19 -1.59
N ASP A 417 5.31 -18.93 -2.87
CA ASP A 417 6.65 -18.94 -3.45
C ASP A 417 7.38 -17.62 -3.16
N LEU A 418 6.61 -16.53 -3.10
CA LEU A 418 7.07 -15.16 -2.93
C LEU A 418 6.12 -14.37 -2.03
N VAL A 419 6.67 -13.60 -1.10
CA VAL A 419 5.97 -12.59 -0.31
C VAL A 419 6.60 -11.23 -0.59
N ILE A 420 5.78 -10.21 -0.76
CA ILE A 420 6.21 -8.82 -0.99
C ILE A 420 5.64 -7.95 0.12
N ALA A 421 6.47 -7.07 0.68
CA ALA A 421 6.06 -6.11 1.71
C ALA A 421 6.90 -4.83 1.58
N THR A 422 6.47 -3.89 0.74
CA THR A 422 7.14 -2.59 0.57
C THR A 422 6.40 -1.50 1.33
N ASN A 423 7.11 -0.68 2.10
CA ASN A 423 6.57 0.40 2.94
C ASN A 423 5.59 -0.11 4.02
N VAL A 424 5.75 -1.35 4.45
CA VAL A 424 4.91 -1.97 5.48
C VAL A 424 5.60 -1.97 6.83
N PHE A 425 6.81 -2.53 6.90
CA PHE A 425 7.46 -2.80 8.18
C PHE A 425 7.99 -1.55 8.88
N VAL A 426 8.14 -0.44 8.15
CA VAL A 426 8.44 0.90 8.68
C VAL A 426 7.47 1.39 9.76
N TYR A 427 6.24 0.84 9.79
CA TYR A 427 5.19 1.20 10.75
C TYR A 427 5.22 0.41 12.07
N TYR A 428 6.17 -0.50 12.22
CA TYR A 428 6.23 -1.43 13.33
C TYR A 428 7.57 -1.34 14.06
N ASP A 429 7.56 -1.67 15.35
CA ASP A 429 8.79 -1.76 16.13
C ASP A 429 9.53 -3.10 15.91
N THR A 430 10.70 -3.27 16.54
CA THR A 430 11.52 -4.46 16.37
C THR A 430 10.79 -5.76 16.77
N LEU A 431 9.98 -5.74 17.83
CA LEU A 431 9.24 -6.94 18.26
C LEU A 431 8.19 -7.30 17.20
N GLU A 432 7.41 -6.31 16.78
CA GLU A 432 6.37 -6.48 15.77
C GLU A 432 6.95 -6.93 14.41
N GLN A 433 8.10 -6.39 14.01
CA GLN A 433 8.84 -6.83 12.82
C GLN A 433 9.29 -8.29 12.91
N CYS A 434 9.83 -8.71 14.05
CA CYS A 434 10.24 -10.10 14.27
C CYS A 434 9.04 -11.06 14.25
N LEU A 435 7.90 -10.67 14.85
CA LEU A 435 6.66 -11.44 14.80
C LEU A 435 6.14 -11.57 13.36
N ALA A 436 6.14 -10.47 12.61
CA ALA A 436 5.76 -10.47 11.20
C ALA A 436 6.66 -11.37 10.35
N LEU A 437 7.98 -11.30 10.54
CA LEU A 437 8.95 -12.16 9.85
C LEU A 437 8.71 -13.64 10.16
N GLY A 438 8.37 -13.98 11.42
CA GLY A 438 7.96 -15.33 11.81
C GLY A 438 6.69 -15.81 11.11
N ASN A 439 5.67 -14.95 11.00
CA ASN A 439 4.44 -15.26 10.25
C ASN A 439 4.70 -15.45 8.75
N VAL A 440 5.52 -14.58 8.15
CA VAL A 440 5.93 -14.72 6.75
C VAL A 440 6.68 -16.03 6.52
N ALA A 441 7.62 -16.38 7.40
CA ALA A 441 8.37 -17.64 7.32
C ALA A 441 7.45 -18.87 7.29
N ARG A 442 6.33 -18.83 8.03
CA ARG A 442 5.36 -19.92 8.12
C ARG A 442 4.45 -20.01 6.91
N MET A 443 4.29 -18.91 6.18
CA MET A 443 3.45 -18.86 4.97
C MET A 443 4.25 -19.13 3.68
N LEU A 444 5.58 -18.89 3.66
CA LEU A 444 6.44 -19.20 2.52
C LEU A 444 6.73 -20.70 2.43
N ARG A 445 6.90 -21.26 1.23
CA ARG A 445 7.48 -22.61 1.08
C ARG A 445 8.97 -22.59 1.45
N PRO A 446 9.59 -23.72 1.85
CA PRO A 446 11.05 -23.80 1.96
C PRO A 446 11.75 -23.31 0.68
N GLY A 447 12.77 -22.46 0.82
CA GLY A 447 13.42 -21.78 -0.30
C GLY A 447 12.64 -20.62 -0.93
N GLY A 448 11.42 -20.32 -0.47
CA GLY A 448 10.63 -19.16 -0.88
C GLY A 448 11.24 -17.84 -0.39
N PHE A 449 10.83 -16.73 -1.00
CA PHE A 449 11.44 -15.42 -0.77
C PHE A 449 10.47 -14.39 -0.19
N LEU A 450 10.97 -13.52 0.68
CA LEU A 450 10.38 -12.24 1.06
C LEU A 450 11.22 -11.11 0.45
N LEU A 451 10.57 -10.20 -0.27
CA LEU A 451 11.16 -8.94 -0.72
C LEU A 451 10.52 -7.78 0.05
N THR A 452 11.35 -6.96 0.70
CA THR A 452 10.93 -5.80 1.50
C THR A 452 11.92 -4.66 1.36
N ASN A 453 11.47 -3.42 1.48
CA ASN A 453 12.34 -2.24 1.52
C ASN A 453 12.70 -1.78 2.95
N ASN A 454 12.51 -2.66 3.92
CA ASN A 454 12.86 -2.45 5.32
C ASN A 454 13.80 -3.58 5.79
N ALA A 455 14.85 -3.22 6.52
CA ALA A 455 15.67 -4.17 7.27
C ALA A 455 14.84 -4.77 8.41
N LEU A 456 14.86 -6.09 8.49
CA LEU A 456 14.26 -6.88 9.55
C LEU A 456 15.35 -7.58 10.35
N LEU A 457 15.20 -7.60 11.67
CA LEU A 457 16.13 -8.27 12.56
C LEU A 457 15.99 -9.79 12.46
N GLU A 458 17.10 -10.47 12.14
CA GLU A 458 17.19 -11.92 12.10
C GLU A 458 17.63 -12.46 13.47
N LEU A 459 16.67 -12.98 14.24
CA LEU A 459 17.00 -13.69 15.47
C LEU A 459 17.72 -15.01 15.16
N ALA A 460 18.55 -15.49 16.08
CA ALA A 460 19.33 -16.72 15.88
C ALA A 460 18.46 -17.92 15.48
N GLY A 461 17.26 -18.05 16.04
CA GLY A 461 16.28 -19.10 15.71
C GLY A 461 15.37 -18.81 14.50
N SER A 462 15.57 -17.69 13.80
CA SER A 462 14.79 -17.35 12.62
C SER A 462 15.07 -18.30 11.46
N LYS A 463 13.99 -18.79 10.84
CA LYS A 463 14.02 -19.56 9.58
C LYS A 463 14.17 -18.70 8.33
N MET A 464 14.17 -17.37 8.49
CA MET A 464 14.36 -16.40 7.41
C MET A 464 15.76 -15.84 7.52
N LYS A 465 16.50 -15.87 6.41
CA LYS A 465 17.85 -15.31 6.29
C LYS A 465 17.92 -14.31 5.14
N SER A 466 18.48 -13.13 5.36
CA SER A 466 18.84 -12.25 4.25
C SER A 466 19.90 -12.94 3.41
N VAL A 467 19.70 -12.97 2.10
CA VAL A 467 20.65 -13.55 1.16
C VAL A 467 21.40 -12.48 0.37
N ASP A 468 20.77 -11.32 0.16
CA ASP A 468 21.34 -10.18 -0.55
C ASP A 468 20.37 -8.98 -0.51
N TYR A 469 20.73 -7.90 -1.19
CA TYR A 469 19.86 -6.75 -1.44
C TYR A 469 20.14 -6.09 -2.79
N LEU A 470 19.27 -5.16 -3.19
CA LEU A 470 19.52 -4.23 -4.29
C LEU A 470 19.05 -2.82 -3.94
N THR A 471 19.96 -1.85 -4.07
CA THR A 471 19.62 -0.42 -4.03
C THR A 471 19.27 0.07 -5.43
N VAL A 472 18.13 0.74 -5.56
CA VAL A 472 17.61 1.29 -6.81
C VAL A 472 17.38 2.79 -6.63
N VAL A 473 17.88 3.59 -7.56
CA VAL A 473 17.72 5.05 -7.59
C VAL A 473 16.73 5.44 -8.68
N TYR A 474 15.75 6.27 -8.34
CA TYR A 474 14.62 6.62 -9.21
C TYR A 474 14.85 7.88 -10.04
N SER A 475 15.51 8.89 -9.46
CA SER A 475 15.75 10.18 -10.12
C SER A 475 17.08 10.80 -9.69
N ASP A 476 17.35 12.03 -10.16
CA ASP A 476 18.51 12.81 -9.73
C ASP A 476 18.31 13.49 -8.36
N ARG A 477 17.14 13.35 -7.72
CA ARG A 477 16.92 13.83 -6.36
C ARG A 477 17.71 12.99 -5.36
N GLU A 478 18.30 13.67 -4.38
CA GLU A 478 18.95 13.01 -3.25
C GLU A 478 17.95 12.12 -2.50
N ASP A 479 18.39 10.94 -2.07
CA ASP A 479 17.60 9.94 -1.35
C ASP A 479 16.32 9.43 -2.07
N ASP A 480 16.11 9.70 -3.37
CA ASP A 480 14.96 9.19 -4.14
C ASP A 480 15.25 7.78 -4.71
N GLY A 481 15.16 6.79 -3.84
CA GLY A 481 15.41 5.38 -4.14
C GLY A 481 14.87 4.43 -3.07
N ASP A 482 14.90 3.14 -3.36
CA ASP A 482 14.61 2.08 -2.39
C ASP A 482 15.76 1.08 -2.30
N HIS A 483 15.87 0.47 -1.12
CA HIS A 483 16.78 -0.62 -0.84
C HIS A 483 15.98 -1.89 -0.57
N ILE A 484 15.91 -2.80 -1.56
CA ILE A 484 15.12 -4.02 -1.46
C ILE A 484 16.00 -5.14 -0.90
N VAL A 485 15.69 -5.59 0.30
CA VAL A 485 16.34 -6.75 0.95
C VAL A 485 15.63 -8.03 0.55
N TRP A 486 16.40 -9.07 0.26
CA TRP A 486 15.90 -10.38 -0.13
C TRP A 486 16.11 -11.37 1.01
N TYR A 487 15.02 -11.77 1.65
CA TYR A 487 15.06 -12.83 2.66
C TYR A 487 14.61 -14.14 2.05
N ARG A 488 15.32 -15.23 2.35
CA ARG A 488 14.96 -16.59 1.94
C ARG A 488 14.58 -17.42 3.15
N ARG A 489 13.49 -18.18 3.03
CA ARG A 489 13.16 -19.23 4.00
C ARG A 489 14.15 -20.38 3.82
N GLU A 490 14.77 -20.82 4.92
CA GLU A 490 15.61 -22.02 4.93
C GLU A 490 14.87 -23.25 4.39
N MET A 491 15.63 -24.18 3.81
CA MET A 491 15.13 -25.43 3.20
C MET A 491 14.58 -26.42 4.22
#